data_AF-R7US54-F1
#
_entry.id   AF-R7US54-F1
#
_cell.length_a   1.000
_cell.length_b   1.000
_cell.length_c   1.000
_cell.angle_alpha   90.00
_cell.angle_beta   90.00
_cell.angle_gamma   90.00
#
_symmetry.space_group_name_H-M   'P 1'
#
loop_
_entity.id
_entity.type
_entity.pdbx_description
1 polymer ?
#
loop_
_entity_poly.entity_id
_entity_poly.type
_entity_poly.pdbx_seq_one_letter_code
_entity_poly.pdbx_strand_id
1 'polypeptide(L)' 'KDEIIAYQREPAPASTTDPLKWCSVNSHRHPLLSHAARRYLATRPKSVDSERLFSIPGNIYSDRRSRMTHDKL' A
#
# COMPACT_ATOMS: atom_id res chain seq x y z
N LYS A 1 27.44 -0.02 10.90
CA LYS A 1 27.44 1.04 9.84
C LYS A 1 27.93 0.48 8.50
N ASP A 2 28.71 -0.59 8.53
CA ASP A 2 29.34 -1.24 7.36
C ASP A 2 28.34 -1.87 6.39
N GLU A 3 27.21 -2.38 6.89
CA GLU A 3 26.14 -2.98 6.07
C GLU A 3 25.53 -1.98 5.07
N ILE A 4 25.31 -0.73 5.49
CA ILE A 4 24.73 0.32 4.63
C ILE A 4 25.72 0.70 3.51
N ILE A 5 27.02 0.75 3.85
CA ILE A 5 28.08 1.05 2.88
C ILE A 5 28.23 -0.09 1.86
N ALA A 6 28.13 -1.34 2.32
CA ALA A 6 28.13 -2.51 1.44
C ALA A 6 26.93 -2.50 0.49
N TYR A 7 25.72 -2.21 0.99
CA TYR A 7 24.51 -2.10 0.17
C TYR A 7 24.62 -0.99 -0.89
N GLN A 8 25.15 0.19 -0.54
CA GLN A 8 25.33 1.28 -1.50
C GLN A 8 26.33 0.98 -2.62
N ARG A 9 27.25 0.04 -2.39
CA ARG A 9 28.24 -0.40 -3.38
C ARG A 9 27.75 -1.56 -4.24
N GLU A 10 26.68 -2.25 -3.83
CA GLU A 10 26.10 -3.33 -4.61
C GLU A 10 25.41 -2.77 -5.87
N PRO A 11 25.49 -3.48 -7.01
CA PRO A 11 24.77 -3.10 -8.20
C PRO A 11 23.26 -3.16 -7.94
N ALA A 12 22.54 -2.13 -8.42
CA ALA A 12 21.08 -2.08 -8.28
C ALA A 12 20.43 -3.28 -9.00
N PRO A 13 19.42 -3.92 -8.38
CA PRO A 13 18.68 -4.98 -9.04
C PRO A 13 17.92 -4.47 -10.27
N ALA A 14 17.61 -5.38 -11.20
CA ALA A 14 16.81 -5.03 -12.38
C ALA A 14 15.45 -4.45 -11.98
N SER A 15 14.99 -3.42 -12.69
CA SER A 15 13.75 -2.67 -12.39
C SER A 15 12.47 -3.53 -12.43
N THR A 16 12.53 -4.72 -13.02
CA THR A 16 11.46 -5.72 -13.05
C THR A 16 11.37 -6.57 -11.79
N THR A 17 12.36 -6.46 -10.90
CA THR A 17 12.44 -7.26 -9.68
C THR A 17 11.56 -6.65 -8.59
N ASP A 18 10.70 -7.47 -7.98
CA ASP A 18 9.93 -7.08 -6.82
C ASP A 18 10.87 -6.77 -5.63
N PRO A 19 10.86 -5.53 -5.09
CA PRO A 19 11.78 -5.12 -4.04
C PRO A 19 11.54 -5.86 -2.72
N LEU A 20 10.31 -6.32 -2.44
CA LEU A 20 10.02 -7.14 -1.25
C LEU A 20 10.61 -8.54 -1.40
N LYS A 21 10.51 -9.14 -2.60
CA LYS A 21 11.13 -10.45 -2.88
C LYS A 21 12.66 -10.35 -2.84
N TRP A 22 13.22 -9.31 -3.43
CA TRP A 22 14.67 -9.07 -3.39
C TRP A 22 15.18 -8.91 -1.95
N CYS A 23 14.48 -8.12 -1.11
CA CYS A 23 14.84 -7.98 0.30
C CYS A 23 14.71 -9.31 1.08
N SER A 24 13.76 -10.18 0.72
CA SER A 24 13.62 -11.50 1.33
C SER A 24 14.81 -12.40 1.02
N VAL A 25 15.29 -12.41 -0.23
CA VAL A 25 16.44 -13.21 -0.66
C VAL A 25 17.75 -12.66 -0.06
N ASN A 26 17.91 -11.34 -0.04
CA ASN A 26 19.11 -10.68 0.48
C ASN A 26 19.10 -10.50 2.01
N SER A 27 18.10 -11.03 2.73
CA SER A 27 18.00 -10.83 4.18
C SER A 27 19.14 -11.45 4.98
N HIS A 28 19.80 -12.46 4.43
CA HIS A 28 20.97 -13.07 5.05
C HIS A 28 22.23 -12.19 4.91
N ARG A 29 22.32 -11.37 3.86
CA ARG A 29 23.45 -10.47 3.59
C ARG A 29 23.31 -9.15 4.34
N HIS A 30 22.08 -8.66 4.41
CA HIS A 30 21.76 -7.35 4.98
C HIS A 30 20.59 -7.45 5.98
N PRO A 31 20.82 -8.01 7.18
CA PRO A 31 19.77 -8.26 8.16
C PRO A 31 19.14 -6.97 8.73
N LEU A 32 19.93 -5.93 9.02
CA LEU A 32 19.38 -4.65 9.49
C LEU A 32 18.60 -3.93 8.40
N LEU A 33 19.15 -3.90 7.19
CA LEU A 33 18.50 -3.26 6.04
C LEU A 33 17.18 -3.96 5.71
N SER A 34 17.16 -5.29 5.72
CA SER A 34 15.96 -6.06 5.39
C SER A 34 14.86 -5.88 6.43
N HIS A 35 15.22 -5.70 7.70
CA HIS A 35 14.26 -5.36 8.75
C HIS A 35 13.62 -3.99 8.54
N ALA A 36 14.43 -2.99 8.20
CA ALA A 36 13.92 -1.66 7.87
C ALA A 36 13.09 -1.68 6.58
N ALA A 37 13.62 -2.28 5.50
CA ALA A 37 13.00 -2.36 4.20
C ALA A 37 11.63 -3.04 4.27
N ARG A 38 11.46 -4.10 5.07
CA ARG A 38 10.13 -4.70 5.30
C ARG A 38 9.13 -3.71 5.87
N ARG A 39 9.51 -2.87 6.83
CA ARG A 39 8.60 -1.88 7.43
C ARG A 39 8.26 -0.75 6.45
N TYR A 40 9.28 -0.23 5.77
CA TYR A 40 9.12 0.91 4.88
C TYR A 40 8.48 0.54 3.53
N LEU A 41 8.77 -0.64 2.97
CA LEU A 41 8.21 -1.11 1.70
C LEU A 41 6.84 -1.79 1.85
N ALA A 42 6.55 -2.43 3.00
CA ALA A 42 5.21 -2.99 3.24
C ALA A 42 4.17 -1.91 3.53
N THR A 43 4.61 -0.73 3.99
CA THR A 43 3.72 0.42 4.16
C THR A 43 3.32 0.92 2.77
N ARG A 44 2.05 0.76 2.40
CA ARG A 44 1.55 1.33 1.15
C ARG A 44 1.78 2.85 1.16
N PRO A 45 2.36 3.43 0.09
CA PRO A 45 2.60 4.87 0.03
C PRO A 45 1.32 5.71 -0.04
N LYS A 46 0.13 5.09 -0.15
CA LYS A 46 -1.13 5.80 -0.39
C LYS A 46 -2.19 5.43 0.64
N SER A 47 -2.72 6.44 1.32
CA SER A 47 -3.99 6.45 2.07
C SER A 47 -5.24 6.15 1.21
N VAL A 48 -5.05 6.00 -0.12
CA VAL A 48 -6.11 6.00 -1.13
C VAL A 48 -6.97 4.73 -1.17
N ASP A 49 -6.48 3.61 -0.65
CA ASP A 49 -7.27 2.35 -0.66
C ASP A 49 -8.43 2.38 0.35
N SER A 50 -8.26 3.08 1.47
CA SER A 50 -9.35 3.33 2.41
C SER A 50 -10.40 4.23 1.77
N GLU A 51 -9.98 5.28 1.05
CA GLU A 51 -10.91 6.20 0.36
C GLU A 51 -11.71 5.50 -0.74
N ARG A 52 -11.13 4.52 -1.45
CA ARG A 52 -11.89 3.70 -2.41
C ARG A 52 -12.97 2.88 -1.71
N LEU A 53 -12.66 2.29 -0.56
CA LEU A 53 -13.65 1.61 0.29
C LEU A 53 -14.70 2.57 0.87
N PHE A 54 -14.34 3.82 1.16
CA PHE A 54 -15.25 4.87 1.63
C PHE A 54 -15.99 5.60 0.50
N SER A 55 -15.64 5.38 -0.77
CA SER A 55 -16.36 5.92 -1.94
C SER A 55 -17.47 4.97 -2.42
N ILE A 56 -17.38 3.68 -2.07
CA ILE A 56 -18.40 2.65 -2.36
C ILE A 56 -19.73 2.83 -1.59
N PRO A 57 -19.78 3.30 -0.32
CA PRO A 57 -21.04 3.43 0.42
C PRO A 57 -21.85 4.69 0.06
N GLY A 58 -21.31 5.61 -0.75
CA GLY A 58 -22.04 6.80 -1.20
C GLY A 58 -23.27 6.49 -2.06
N ASN A 59 -23.27 5.33 -2.73
CA ASN A 59 -24.38 4.89 -3.59
C ASN A 59 -25.36 3.93 -2.89
N ILE A 60 -25.01 3.41 -1.70
CA ILE A 60 -25.89 2.54 -0.90
C ILE A 60 -26.77 3.39 0.03
N TYR A 61 -26.26 4.53 0.50
CA TYR A 61 -27.03 5.46 1.34
C TYR A 61 -27.86 6.48 0.53
N SER A 62 -27.72 6.51 -0.80
CA SER A 62 -28.52 7.35 -1.69
C SER A 62 -29.76 6.63 -2.24
N ASP A 63 -30.36 5.71 -1.46
CA ASP A 63 -31.71 5.26 -1.76
C ASP A 63 -32.70 6.37 -1.39
N ARG A 64 -32.81 7.31 -2.34
CA ARG A 64 -34.05 7.94 -2.79
C ARG A 64 -35.18 7.89 -1.74
N ARG A 65 -35.14 8.78 -0.74
CA ARG A 65 -36.38 9.35 -0.16
C ARG A 65 -37.08 10.16 -1.26
N SER A 66 -37.61 9.47 -2.27
CA SER A 66 -38.60 10.04 -3.18
C SER A 66 -39.79 10.41 -2.35
N ARG A 67 -39.96 11.72 -2.16
CA ARG A 67 -41.23 12.40 -1.90
C ARG A 67 -42.41 11.56 -2.42
N MET A 68 -43.22 11.02 -1.51
CA MET A 68 -44.61 10.72 -1.82
C MET A 68 -45.38 12.01 -1.55
N THR A 69 -45.52 12.84 -2.58
CA THR A 69 -46.49 13.93 -2.62
C THR A 69 -47.85 13.38 -3.06
N HIS A 70 -48.83 13.45 -2.14
CA HIS A 70 -50.31 13.51 -2.28
C HIS A 70 -51.11 12.39 -2.99
N ASP A 71 -52.14 11.85 -2.30
CA ASP A 71 -53.49 11.62 -2.88
C ASP A 71 -54.61 11.95 -1.87
N LYS A 72 -55.75 12.48 -2.34
CA LYS A 72 -56.86 13.05 -1.56
C LYS A 72 -57.94 11.98 -1.39
N LEU A 73 -58.39 11.73 -0.16
CA LEU A 73 -59.73 11.22 0.16
C LEU A 73 -60.24 11.90 1.42
#